data_AF-A0A520IPR1-F1
#
_entry.id   AF-A0A520IPR1-F1
#
_cell.length_a   1.000
_cell.length_b   1.000
_cell.length_c   1.000
_cell.angle_alpha   90.00
_cell.angle_beta   90.00
_cell.angle_gamma   90.00
#
_symmetry.space_group_name_H-M   'P 1'
#
loop_
_entity.id
_entity.type
_entity.pdbx_description
1 polymer ?
#
loop_
_entity_poly.entity_id
_entity_poly.type
_entity_poly.pdbx_seq_one_letter_code
_entity_poly.pdbx_strand_id
1 'polypeptide(L)'
;MANEPANRAAFDIQAGYCAAMDAPITARVCTALAEALDRDSETGRWVLDWAGEPVADALALRLVGGLHALHRAGVDPALSAVFSCVETDPARVSATLKGTLVAHNAALLPWLNGPPQTNEAARSAGMMTGILHLAERYGPRFEVLEIGSSAGLNLLIDRYRFDLGGVTVGPSASPVTIHPEWRGTLPPGAPVEIESARGVDIHPVDVAD
;
A
#
# COMPACT_ATOMS: atom_id res chain seq x y z
N MET A 1 6.81 -17.98 17.26
CA MET A 1 5.79 -18.66 16.45
C MET A 1 4.48 -18.00 16.77
N ALA A 2 3.81 -17.43 15.77
CA ALA A 2 2.49 -16.88 15.98
C ALA A 2 1.49 -17.99 16.31
N ASN A 3 0.41 -17.60 16.96
CA ASN A 3 -0.74 -18.42 17.29
C ASN A 3 -2.00 -17.67 16.85
N GLU A 4 -3.14 -18.35 16.86
CA GLU A 4 -4.40 -17.74 16.40
C GLU A 4 -4.71 -16.38 17.07
N PRO A 5 -4.55 -16.19 18.40
CA PRO A 5 -4.72 -14.87 19.02
C PRO A 5 -3.79 -13.78 18.46
N ALA A 6 -2.51 -14.10 18.22
CA ALA A 6 -1.56 -13.16 17.64
C ALA A 6 -1.92 -12.82 16.18
N ASN A 7 -2.37 -13.81 15.40
CA ASN A 7 -2.80 -13.62 14.02
C ASN A 7 -4.03 -12.70 13.93
N ARG A 8 -4.99 -12.85 14.85
CA ARG A 8 -6.14 -11.93 14.95
C ARG A 8 -5.71 -10.52 15.37
N ALA A 9 -4.89 -10.41 16.41
CA ALA A 9 -4.44 -9.12 16.93
C ALA A 9 -3.68 -8.28 15.88
N ALA A 10 -3.01 -8.92 14.92
CA ALA A 10 -2.34 -8.22 13.82
C ALA A 10 -3.30 -7.35 12.98
N PHE A 11 -4.58 -7.72 12.86
CA PHE A 11 -5.57 -6.92 12.15
C PHE A 11 -5.91 -5.63 12.91
N ASP A 12 -6.06 -5.69 14.23
CA ASP A 12 -6.28 -4.49 15.06
C ASP A 12 -5.07 -3.56 15.04
N ILE A 13 -3.86 -4.12 15.09
CA ILE A 13 -2.61 -3.36 14.97
C ILE A 13 -2.56 -2.64 13.61
N GLN A 14 -2.84 -3.36 12.52
CA GLN A 14 -2.87 -2.78 11.18
C GLN A 14 -3.96 -1.70 11.05
N ALA A 15 -5.14 -1.92 11.65
CA ALA A 15 -6.20 -0.92 11.70
C ALA A 15 -5.73 0.38 12.37
N GLY A 16 -4.97 0.26 13.47
CA GLY A 16 -4.36 1.39 14.17
C GLY A 16 -3.37 2.18 13.28
N TYR A 17 -2.51 1.48 12.54
CA TYR A 17 -1.61 2.12 11.57
C TYR A 17 -2.38 2.85 10.46
N CYS A 18 -3.42 2.22 9.91
CA CYS A 18 -4.25 2.83 8.87
C CYS A 18 -4.98 4.07 9.38
N ALA A 19 -5.52 4.05 10.61
CA ALA A 19 -6.16 5.22 11.21
C ALA A 19 -5.18 6.38 11.42
N ALA A 20 -3.96 6.08 11.88
CA ALA A 20 -2.90 7.09 12.07
C ALA A 20 -2.44 7.73 10.74
N MET A 21 -2.57 7.01 9.62
CA MET A 21 -2.17 7.45 8.28
C MET A 21 -3.35 7.94 7.42
N ASP A 22 -4.50 8.23 8.04
CA ASP A 22 -5.71 8.71 7.36
C ASP A 22 -6.21 7.78 6.23
N ALA A 23 -6.17 6.46 6.48
CA ALA A 23 -6.70 5.42 5.59
C ALA A 23 -7.97 4.78 6.17
N PRO A 24 -9.11 5.50 6.25
CA PRO A 24 -10.29 5.10 7.02
C PRO A 24 -10.99 3.85 6.47
N ILE A 25 -10.94 3.61 5.16
CA ILE A 25 -11.53 2.40 4.55
C ILE A 25 -10.77 1.15 5.02
N THR A 26 -9.45 1.16 4.84
CA THR A 26 -8.60 0.03 5.22
C THR A 26 -8.62 -0.20 6.74
N ALA A 27 -8.66 0.87 7.54
CA ALA A 27 -8.80 0.76 8.99
C ALA A 27 -10.09 0.01 9.36
N ARG A 28 -11.24 0.42 8.81
CA ARG A 28 -12.54 -0.24 9.04
C ARG A 28 -12.54 -1.71 8.61
N VAL A 29 -11.98 -2.01 7.43
CA VAL A 29 -11.89 -3.38 6.93
C VAL A 29 -11.01 -4.24 7.85
N CYS A 30 -9.86 -3.73 8.29
CA CYS A 30 -8.98 -4.45 9.22
C CYS A 30 -9.69 -4.74 10.56
N THR A 31 -10.33 -3.73 11.16
CA THR A 31 -11.11 -3.92 12.40
C THR A 31 -12.20 -4.96 12.23
N ALA A 32 -12.97 -4.91 11.14
CA ALA A 32 -14.03 -5.88 10.88
C ALA A 32 -13.48 -7.30 10.62
N LEU A 33 -12.30 -7.43 10.00
CA LEU A 33 -11.65 -8.74 9.79
C LEU A 33 -11.20 -9.40 11.10
N ALA A 34 -10.77 -8.63 12.11
CA ALA A 34 -10.40 -9.19 13.41
C ALA A 34 -11.54 -10.03 14.03
N GLU A 35 -12.80 -9.61 13.78
CA GLU A 35 -14.02 -10.30 14.21
C GLU A 35 -14.54 -11.32 13.18
N ALA A 36 -14.52 -10.97 11.89
CA ALA A 36 -15.13 -11.76 10.82
C ALA A 36 -14.33 -13.04 10.46
N LEU A 37 -13.04 -13.08 10.79
CA LEU A 37 -12.21 -14.25 10.54
C LEU A 37 -12.66 -15.42 11.40
N ASP A 38 -12.97 -16.53 10.76
CA ASP A 38 -13.27 -17.80 11.42
C ASP A 38 -12.76 -18.96 10.58
N ARG A 39 -13.07 -20.18 11.05
CA ARG A 39 -12.65 -21.41 10.40
C ARG A 39 -13.67 -21.93 9.37
N ASP A 40 -14.72 -21.17 9.04
CA ASP A 40 -15.74 -21.59 8.06
C ASP A 40 -15.23 -21.45 6.61
N SER A 41 -14.27 -20.55 6.36
CA SER A 41 -13.58 -20.39 5.07
C SER A 41 -12.18 -20.99 5.08
N GLU A 42 -11.68 -21.41 3.93
CA GLU A 42 -10.29 -21.88 3.79
C GLU A 42 -9.30 -20.73 3.97
N THR A 43 -9.62 -19.55 3.43
CA THR A 43 -8.89 -18.30 3.63
C THR A 43 -8.78 -17.96 5.11
N GLY A 44 -9.90 -18.03 5.84
CA GLY A 44 -9.94 -17.77 7.28
C GLY A 44 -9.07 -18.76 8.06
N ARG A 45 -9.18 -20.07 7.80
CA ARG A 45 -8.29 -21.08 8.41
C ARG A 45 -6.82 -20.77 8.17
N TRP A 46 -6.45 -20.46 6.93
CA TRP A 46 -5.07 -20.21 6.56
C TRP A 46 -4.49 -18.96 7.25
N VAL A 47 -5.28 -17.90 7.35
CA VAL A 47 -4.92 -16.68 8.08
C VAL A 47 -4.79 -16.94 9.58
N LEU A 48 -5.72 -17.69 10.18
CA LEU A 48 -5.70 -18.00 11.60
C LEU A 48 -4.57 -18.95 11.99
N ASP A 49 -4.16 -19.83 11.07
CA ASP A 49 -3.06 -20.79 11.23
C ASP A 49 -1.70 -20.26 10.70
N TRP A 50 -1.59 -18.95 10.39
CA TRP A 50 -0.33 -18.34 9.94
C TRP A 50 0.82 -18.61 10.92
N ALA A 51 1.90 -19.23 10.42
CA ALA A 51 3.01 -19.71 11.25
C ALA A 51 4.13 -18.67 11.47
N GLY A 52 4.17 -17.63 10.64
CA GLY A 52 5.19 -16.58 10.66
C GLY A 52 4.97 -15.54 11.77
N GLU A 53 5.42 -14.31 11.51
CA GLU A 53 5.18 -13.16 12.40
C GLU A 53 4.16 -12.24 11.70
N PRO A 54 2.90 -12.20 12.13
CA PRO A 54 1.81 -11.69 11.30
C PRO A 54 1.88 -10.18 11.02
N VAL A 55 2.53 -9.40 11.89
CA VAL A 55 2.68 -7.95 11.69
C VAL A 55 3.85 -7.66 10.76
N ALA A 56 5.03 -8.22 11.02
CA ALA A 56 6.23 -8.07 10.22
C ALA A 56 6.06 -8.69 8.82
N ASP A 57 5.32 -9.80 8.73
CA ASP A 57 4.98 -10.38 7.45
C ASP A 57 3.91 -9.55 6.71
N ALA A 58 3.18 -8.63 7.36
CA ALA A 58 2.06 -7.90 6.78
C ALA A 58 0.85 -8.78 6.40
N LEU A 59 0.51 -9.76 7.24
CA LEU A 59 -0.61 -10.70 7.03
C LEU A 59 -1.93 -9.99 6.73
N ALA A 60 -2.27 -8.97 7.52
CA ALA A 60 -3.50 -8.20 7.33
C ALA A 60 -3.55 -7.54 5.94
N LEU A 61 -2.45 -6.95 5.50
CA LEU A 61 -2.37 -6.28 4.19
C LEU A 61 -2.42 -7.26 3.01
N ARG A 62 -1.94 -8.50 3.16
CA ARG A 62 -2.13 -9.54 2.13
C ARG A 62 -3.61 -9.81 1.87
N LEU A 63 -4.36 -10.03 2.96
CA LEU A 63 -5.78 -10.33 2.85
C LEU A 63 -6.58 -9.13 2.33
N VAL A 64 -6.29 -7.93 2.85
CA VAL A 64 -6.92 -6.70 2.35
C VAL A 64 -6.61 -6.46 0.88
N GLY A 65 -5.38 -6.74 0.42
CA GLY A 65 -4.99 -6.65 -0.98
C GLY A 65 -5.87 -7.51 -1.89
N GLY A 66 -6.11 -8.76 -1.49
CA GLY A 66 -7.02 -9.67 -2.21
C GLY A 66 -8.47 -9.18 -2.22
N LEU A 67 -8.98 -8.69 -1.08
CA LEU A 67 -10.33 -8.12 -1.00
C LEU A 67 -10.48 -6.86 -1.87
N HIS A 68 -9.46 -5.99 -1.87
CA HIS A 68 -9.45 -4.81 -2.73
C HIS A 68 -9.39 -5.18 -4.21
N ALA A 69 -8.66 -6.24 -4.59
CA ALA A 69 -8.66 -6.74 -5.96
C ALA A 69 -10.04 -7.24 -6.40
N LEU A 70 -10.77 -7.96 -5.54
CA LEU A 70 -12.16 -8.34 -5.82
C LEU A 70 -13.07 -7.12 -6.00
N HIS A 71 -12.92 -6.11 -5.15
CA HIS A 71 -13.64 -4.84 -5.30
C HIS A 71 -13.33 -4.16 -6.65
N ARG A 72 -12.05 -4.07 -7.03
CA ARG A 72 -11.61 -3.49 -8.31
C ARG A 72 -12.15 -4.25 -9.51
N ALA A 73 -12.28 -5.57 -9.40
CA ALA A 73 -12.88 -6.42 -10.41
C ALA A 73 -14.42 -6.31 -10.47
N GLY A 74 -15.07 -5.72 -9.46
CA GLY A 74 -16.51 -5.53 -9.41
C GLY A 74 -17.33 -6.83 -9.30
N VAL A 75 -16.70 -7.91 -8.84
CA VAL A 75 -17.32 -9.26 -8.82
C VAL A 75 -18.18 -9.54 -7.60
N ASP A 76 -18.05 -8.71 -6.55
CA ASP A 76 -18.87 -8.78 -5.34
C ASP A 76 -19.43 -7.37 -5.04
N PRO A 77 -20.72 -7.11 -5.36
CA PRO A 77 -21.36 -5.83 -5.12
C PRO A 77 -21.45 -5.45 -3.63
N ALA A 78 -21.61 -6.43 -2.74
CA ALA A 78 -21.70 -6.18 -1.30
C ALA A 78 -20.34 -5.75 -0.75
N LEU A 79 -19.26 -6.45 -1.14
CA LEU A 79 -17.89 -6.04 -0.83
C LEU A 79 -17.58 -4.65 -1.40
N SER A 80 -18.02 -4.37 -2.63
CA SER A 80 -17.80 -3.07 -3.26
C SER A 80 -18.48 -1.92 -2.53
N ALA A 81 -19.64 -2.16 -1.93
CA ALA A 81 -20.30 -1.18 -1.05
C ALA A 81 -19.47 -0.85 0.19
N VAL A 82 -18.74 -1.82 0.75
CA VAL A 82 -17.83 -1.62 1.90
C VAL A 82 -16.64 -0.73 1.51
N PHE A 83 -15.96 -1.05 0.41
CA PHE A 83 -14.78 -0.29 -0.06
C PHE A 83 -15.15 1.10 -0.59
N SER A 84 -16.37 1.28 -1.12
CA SER A 84 -16.87 2.57 -1.62
C SER A 84 -17.52 3.43 -0.54
N CYS A 85 -17.45 3.02 0.75
CA CYS A 85 -18.09 3.70 1.88
C CYS A 85 -19.62 3.85 1.79
N VAL A 86 -20.30 3.03 0.97
CA VAL A 86 -21.76 2.98 0.93
C VAL A 86 -22.29 2.20 2.13
N GLU A 87 -21.59 1.13 2.52
CA GLU A 87 -21.85 0.39 3.76
C GLU A 87 -20.71 0.64 4.75
N THR A 88 -21.08 1.17 5.92
CA THR A 88 -20.14 1.50 7.00
C THR A 88 -20.57 0.96 8.36
N ASP A 89 -21.76 0.34 8.47
CA ASP A 89 -22.22 -0.27 9.71
C ASP A 89 -21.30 -1.45 10.10
N PRO A 90 -20.69 -1.44 11.30
CA PRO A 90 -19.70 -2.46 11.66
C PRO A 90 -20.21 -3.91 11.55
N ALA A 91 -21.45 -4.17 11.98
CA ALA A 91 -22.01 -5.51 11.96
C ALA A 91 -22.27 -5.99 10.52
N ARG A 92 -22.81 -5.12 9.66
CA ARG A 92 -23.02 -5.46 8.24
C ARG A 92 -21.71 -5.57 7.46
N VAL A 93 -20.71 -4.75 7.76
CA VAL A 93 -19.37 -4.87 7.17
C VAL A 93 -18.74 -6.21 7.55
N SER A 94 -18.75 -6.56 8.84
CA SER A 94 -18.21 -7.85 9.33
C SER A 94 -18.92 -9.04 8.68
N ALA A 95 -20.25 -9.03 8.63
CA ALA A 95 -21.04 -10.08 7.96
C ALA A 95 -20.74 -10.18 6.45
N THR A 96 -20.58 -9.04 5.77
CA THR A 96 -20.21 -9.00 4.35
C THR A 96 -18.84 -9.63 4.13
N LEU A 97 -17.84 -9.23 4.91
CA LEU A 97 -16.49 -9.78 4.81
C LEU A 97 -16.48 -11.29 5.06
N LYS A 98 -17.16 -11.77 6.10
CA LYS A 98 -17.32 -13.22 6.35
C LYS A 98 -17.91 -13.94 5.13
N GLY A 99 -18.98 -13.40 4.55
CA GLY A 99 -19.59 -13.95 3.33
C GLY A 99 -18.64 -13.97 2.14
N THR A 100 -17.92 -12.87 1.88
CA THR A 100 -16.92 -12.75 0.82
C THR A 100 -15.78 -13.76 0.99
N LEU A 101 -15.27 -13.95 2.21
CA LEU A 101 -14.20 -14.92 2.49
C LEU A 101 -14.62 -16.35 2.11
N VAL A 102 -15.88 -16.72 2.37
CA VAL A 102 -16.43 -18.03 1.98
C VAL A 102 -16.62 -18.11 0.46
N ALA A 103 -17.22 -17.09 -0.15
CA ALA A 103 -17.57 -17.09 -1.57
C ALA A 103 -16.35 -17.04 -2.51
N HIS A 104 -15.26 -16.40 -2.09
CA HIS A 104 -14.11 -16.09 -2.96
C HIS A 104 -12.78 -16.73 -2.52
N ASN A 105 -12.83 -17.86 -1.80
CA ASN A 105 -11.62 -18.57 -1.32
C ASN A 105 -10.55 -18.76 -2.40
N ALA A 106 -10.93 -19.31 -3.55
CA ALA A 106 -10.00 -19.59 -4.65
C ALA A 106 -9.31 -18.34 -5.20
N ALA A 107 -9.99 -17.18 -5.16
CA ALA A 107 -9.43 -15.91 -5.61
C ALA A 107 -8.58 -15.23 -4.53
N LEU A 108 -8.86 -15.47 -3.24
CA LEU A 108 -8.19 -14.84 -2.11
C LEU A 108 -6.92 -15.56 -1.67
N LEU A 109 -6.92 -16.90 -1.65
CA LEU A 109 -5.77 -17.69 -1.18
C LEU A 109 -4.44 -17.34 -1.87
N PRO A 110 -4.38 -17.11 -3.20
CA PRO A 110 -3.11 -16.76 -3.85
C PRO A 110 -2.47 -15.47 -3.32
N TRP A 111 -3.27 -14.50 -2.84
CA TRP A 111 -2.76 -13.23 -2.28
C TRP A 111 -1.98 -13.43 -0.98
N LEU A 112 -2.15 -14.57 -0.33
CA LEU A 112 -1.49 -14.88 0.92
C LEU A 112 -0.07 -15.44 0.72
N ASN A 113 0.28 -15.85 -0.50
CA ASN A 113 1.56 -16.49 -0.83
C ASN A 113 2.74 -15.51 -0.98
N GLY A 114 2.47 -14.23 -1.21
CA GLY A 114 3.49 -13.21 -1.45
C GLY A 114 3.31 -11.99 -0.55
N PRO A 115 4.35 -11.18 -0.34
CA PRO A 115 4.17 -9.87 0.31
C PRO A 115 3.31 -8.95 -0.57
N PRO A 116 2.53 -8.04 0.05
CA PRO A 116 1.82 -7.02 -0.72
C PRO A 116 2.81 -6.10 -1.45
N GLN A 117 2.50 -5.74 -2.70
CA GLN A 117 3.32 -4.82 -3.50
C GLN A 117 2.83 -3.37 -3.32
N THR A 118 3.76 -2.45 -3.06
CA THR A 118 3.44 -1.03 -2.83
C THR A 118 3.75 -0.19 -4.07
N ASN A 119 2.81 -0.19 -5.03
CA ASN A 119 2.89 0.60 -6.25
C ASN A 119 2.23 1.97 -6.08
N GLU A 120 2.94 2.89 -5.45
CA GLU A 120 2.46 4.23 -5.14
C GLU A 120 3.52 5.27 -5.54
N ALA A 121 3.17 6.20 -6.42
CA ALA A 121 4.11 7.16 -7.00
C ALA A 121 4.41 8.35 -6.07
N ALA A 122 3.47 8.79 -5.23
CA ALA A 122 3.67 9.88 -4.28
C ALA A 122 4.79 9.60 -3.25
N ARG A 123 5.19 8.34 -3.03
CA ARG A 123 6.39 7.96 -2.26
C ARG A 123 7.65 8.61 -2.81
N SER A 124 7.69 8.93 -4.10
CA SER A 124 8.77 9.71 -4.70
C SER A 124 8.92 11.11 -4.10
N ALA A 125 7.88 11.68 -3.45
CA ALA A 125 7.97 12.96 -2.76
C ALA A 125 9.05 12.93 -1.67
N GLY A 126 9.00 11.93 -0.78
CA GLY A 126 9.98 11.79 0.29
C GLY A 126 11.39 11.53 -0.24
N MET A 127 11.50 10.75 -1.33
CA MET A 127 12.78 10.52 -2.00
C MET A 127 13.35 11.81 -2.60
N MET A 128 12.56 12.57 -3.35
CA MET A 128 12.97 13.85 -3.92
C MET A 128 13.34 14.88 -2.84
N THR A 129 12.61 14.91 -1.73
CA THR A 129 12.98 15.70 -0.54
C THR A 129 14.40 15.36 -0.07
N GLY A 130 14.74 14.08 0.05
CA GLY A 130 16.08 13.64 0.43
C GLY A 130 17.14 14.07 -0.59
N ILE A 131 16.85 13.89 -1.88
CA ILE A 131 17.75 14.28 -2.98
C ILE A 131 18.01 15.79 -2.97
N LEU A 132 17.02 16.64 -2.70
CA LEU A 132 17.22 18.09 -2.61
C LEU A 132 18.22 18.50 -1.53
N HIS A 133 18.14 17.88 -0.35
CA HIS A 133 19.10 18.12 0.74
C HIS A 133 20.51 17.64 0.38
N LEU A 134 20.61 16.50 -0.32
CA LEU A 134 21.88 16.02 -0.83
C LEU A 134 22.43 16.94 -1.92
N ALA A 135 21.56 17.49 -2.77
CA ALA A 135 21.93 18.35 -3.89
C ALA A 135 22.53 19.68 -3.43
N GLU A 136 21.91 20.28 -2.41
CA GLU A 136 22.43 21.48 -1.75
C GLU A 136 23.84 21.24 -1.19
N ARG A 137 24.10 20.04 -0.64
CA ARG A 137 25.35 19.72 0.04
C ARG A 137 26.46 19.21 -0.87
N TYR A 138 26.12 18.42 -1.89
CA TYR A 138 27.08 17.62 -2.66
C TYR A 138 27.03 17.89 -4.17
N GLY A 139 26.08 18.69 -4.65
CA GLY A 139 25.90 19.00 -6.06
C GLY A 139 24.74 18.23 -6.70
N PRO A 140 24.34 18.60 -7.94
CA PRO A 140 23.00 18.32 -8.44
C PRO A 140 22.81 16.93 -9.07
N ARG A 141 23.87 16.14 -9.28
CA ARG A 141 23.83 14.96 -10.16
C ARG A 141 23.72 13.68 -9.35
N PHE A 142 22.73 12.85 -9.65
CA PHE A 142 22.43 11.63 -8.90
C PHE A 142 22.17 10.44 -9.80
N GLU A 143 22.64 9.28 -9.36
CA GLU A 143 22.21 7.97 -9.86
C GLU A 143 21.34 7.29 -8.80
N VAL A 144 20.21 6.73 -9.22
CA VAL A 144 19.25 6.06 -8.36
C VAL A 144 19.30 4.56 -8.59
N LEU A 145 19.51 3.81 -7.51
CA LEU A 145 19.46 2.34 -7.49
C LEU A 145 18.41 1.88 -6.45
N GLU A 146 17.26 1.40 -6.90
CA GLU A 146 16.16 0.96 -6.02
C GLU A 146 16.16 -0.57 -5.88
N ILE A 147 16.16 -1.06 -4.63
CA ILE A 147 15.99 -2.48 -4.31
C ILE A 147 14.53 -2.71 -3.94
N GLY A 148 13.87 -3.68 -4.59
CA GLY A 148 12.43 -3.91 -4.42
C GLY A 148 11.62 -2.88 -5.20
N SER A 149 12.00 -2.60 -6.45
CA SER A 149 11.38 -1.55 -7.27
C SER A 149 9.94 -1.85 -7.70
N SER A 150 9.43 -3.07 -7.51
CA SER A 150 8.09 -3.52 -7.89
C SER A 150 7.77 -3.14 -9.35
N ALA A 151 6.72 -2.35 -9.58
CA ALA A 151 6.33 -1.85 -10.90
C ALA A 151 7.19 -0.67 -11.42
N GLY A 152 8.23 -0.29 -10.69
CA GLY A 152 9.19 0.73 -11.08
C GLY A 152 8.68 2.17 -11.01
N LEU A 153 7.58 2.45 -10.30
CA LEU A 153 6.99 3.79 -10.27
C LEU A 153 7.94 4.85 -9.68
N ASN A 154 8.69 4.54 -8.62
CA ASN A 154 9.67 5.48 -8.09
C ASN A 154 10.91 5.66 -8.99
N LEU A 155 11.16 4.74 -9.92
CA LEU A 155 12.22 4.92 -10.93
C LEU A 155 11.86 5.98 -11.97
N LEU A 156 10.60 6.40 -12.05
CA LEU A 156 10.12 7.50 -12.89
C LEU A 156 10.30 8.87 -12.21
N ILE A 157 11.07 8.94 -11.12
CA ILE A 157 11.30 10.15 -10.31
C ILE A 157 11.75 11.37 -11.13
N ASP A 158 12.50 11.18 -12.22
CA ASP A 158 12.95 12.25 -13.10
C ASP A 158 11.88 12.71 -14.12
N ARG A 159 10.79 11.95 -14.25
CA ARG A 159 9.66 12.24 -15.14
C ARG A 159 8.51 12.94 -14.44
N TYR A 160 8.45 12.87 -13.12
CA TYR A 160 7.42 13.54 -12.33
C TYR A 160 7.71 15.02 -12.12
N ARG A 161 6.65 15.82 -12.01
CA ARG A 161 6.74 17.15 -11.41
C ARG A 161 6.48 17.01 -9.91
N PHE A 162 7.27 17.70 -9.11
CA PHE A 162 7.05 17.82 -7.68
C PHE A 162 6.64 19.24 -7.32
N ASP A 163 5.71 19.35 -6.38
CA ASP A 163 5.44 20.55 -5.60
C ASP A 163 5.52 20.18 -4.12
N LEU A 164 6.68 20.43 -3.50
CA LEU A 164 6.98 20.03 -2.13
C LEU A 164 6.79 21.22 -1.19
N GLY A 165 5.55 21.68 -1.05
CA GLY A 165 5.20 22.85 -0.25
C GLY A 165 5.62 24.18 -0.90
N GLY A 166 5.50 24.28 -2.23
CA GLY A 166 5.91 25.44 -3.03
C GLY A 166 7.32 25.31 -3.61
N VAL A 167 8.12 24.34 -3.16
CA VAL A 167 9.42 24.01 -3.78
C VAL A 167 9.18 23.06 -4.94
N THR A 168 9.32 23.56 -6.16
CA THR A 168 9.01 22.77 -7.35
C THR A 168 10.25 22.20 -8.03
N VAL A 169 10.18 20.93 -8.44
CA VAL A 169 11.28 20.19 -9.09
C VAL A 169 10.74 19.35 -10.24
N GLY A 170 11.54 19.12 -11.27
CA GLY A 170 11.19 18.25 -12.39
C GLY A 170 10.50 18.96 -13.56
N PRO A 171 10.14 18.22 -14.61
CA PRO A 171 9.65 18.79 -15.87
C PRO A 171 8.32 19.54 -15.70
N SER A 172 8.25 20.79 -16.16
CA SER A 172 7.02 21.59 -16.08
C SER A 172 5.84 21.01 -16.87
N ALA A 173 6.14 20.22 -17.91
CA ALA A 173 5.16 19.55 -18.77
C ALA A 173 4.87 18.10 -18.34
N SER A 174 5.32 17.66 -17.16
CA SER A 174 4.98 16.32 -16.68
C SER A 174 3.46 16.14 -16.59
N PRO A 175 2.88 15.03 -17.10
CA PRO A 175 1.46 14.74 -16.94
C PRO A 175 1.09 14.36 -15.49
N VAL A 176 2.09 14.08 -14.64
CA VAL A 176 1.91 13.70 -13.24
C VAL A 176 2.62 14.72 -12.35
N THR A 177 1.85 15.37 -11.48
CA THR A 177 2.39 16.24 -10.42
C THR A 177 2.17 15.58 -9.06
N ILE A 178 3.25 15.33 -8.34
CA ILE A 178 3.25 14.86 -6.96
C ILE A 178 3.25 16.08 -6.05
N HIS A 179 2.13 16.30 -5.39
CA HIS A 179 1.87 17.44 -4.51
C HIS A 179 1.34 16.93 -3.17
N PRO A 180 2.22 16.54 -2.22
CA PRO A 180 1.80 16.12 -0.90
C PRO A 180 1.23 17.30 -0.11
N GLU A 181 0.38 17.02 0.88
CA GLU A 181 0.09 17.99 1.93
C GLU A 181 1.35 18.20 2.79
N TRP A 182 2.14 19.22 2.45
CA TRP A 182 3.39 19.46 3.14
C TRP A 182 3.16 20.01 4.55
N ARG A 183 3.82 19.39 5.54
CA ARG A 183 3.80 19.82 6.94
C ARG A 183 5.23 19.93 7.46
N GLY A 184 5.58 21.08 8.04
CA GLY A 184 6.91 21.34 8.60
C GLY A 184 7.80 22.20 7.71
N THR A 185 9.11 22.15 7.95
CA THR A 185 10.12 22.95 7.24
C THR A 185 10.18 22.55 5.76
N LEU A 186 10.27 23.54 4.87
CA LEU A 186 10.41 23.31 3.43
C LEU A 186 11.78 22.71 3.10
N PRO A 187 11.90 21.87 2.06
CA PRO A 187 13.19 21.41 1.58
C PRO A 187 13.96 22.56 0.90
N PRO A 188 15.28 22.44 0.70
CA PRO A 188 16.04 23.44 -0.04
C PRO A 188 15.65 23.45 -1.52
N GLY A 189 15.67 24.63 -2.13
CA GLY A 189 15.49 24.82 -3.57
C GLY A 189 16.81 24.58 -4.32
N ALA A 190 17.25 23.32 -4.42
CA ALA A 190 18.47 22.94 -5.10
C ALA A 190 18.20 22.37 -6.51
N PRO A 191 19.08 22.60 -7.51
CA PRO A 191 18.97 21.92 -8.78
C PRO A 191 19.22 20.42 -8.63
N VAL A 192 18.47 19.60 -9.38
CA VAL A 192 18.59 18.15 -9.38
C VAL A 192 18.59 17.64 -10.83
N GLU A 193 19.52 16.75 -11.13
CA GLU A 193 19.66 16.00 -12.38
C GLU A 193 19.79 14.52 -12.02
N ILE A 194 18.86 13.69 -12.48
CA ILE A 194 18.95 12.23 -12.35
C ILE A 194 19.63 11.70 -13.61
N GLU A 195 20.88 11.26 -13.50
CA GLU A 195 21.64 10.74 -14.63
C GLU A 195 21.19 9.32 -15.02
N SER A 196 20.81 8.54 -14.02
CA SER A 196 20.22 7.22 -14.23
C SER A 196 19.30 6.83 -13.06
N ALA A 197 18.25 6.09 -13.36
CA ALA A 197 17.40 5.43 -12.38
C ALA A 197 17.22 3.97 -12.79
N ARG A 198 17.66 3.04 -11.92
CA ARG A 198 17.60 1.60 -12.16
C ARG A 198 17.09 0.90 -10.92
N GLY A 199 16.32 -0.16 -11.13
CA GLY A 199 15.82 -0.99 -10.04
C GLY A 199 16.18 -2.45 -10.21
N VAL A 200 16.13 -3.17 -9.11
CA VAL A 200 16.14 -4.63 -9.08
C VAL A 200 14.97 -5.09 -8.21
N ASP A 201 14.23 -6.07 -8.72
CA ASP A 201 13.14 -6.70 -7.98
C ASP A 201 13.16 -8.21 -8.21
N ILE A 202 12.77 -8.97 -7.19
CA ILE A 202 12.66 -10.43 -7.25
C ILE A 202 11.36 -10.89 -7.94
N HIS A 203 10.36 -10.01 -8.01
CA HIS A 203 9.06 -10.21 -8.61
C HIS A 203 8.54 -8.89 -9.24
N PRO A 204 9.21 -8.40 -10.30
CA PRO A 204 8.81 -7.16 -10.96
C PRO A 204 7.39 -7.29 -11.54
N VAL A 205 6.62 -6.21 -11.46
CA VAL A 205 5.25 -6.13 -11.97
C VAL A 205 5.26 -5.37 -13.30
N ASP A 206 4.63 -5.92 -14.34
CA ASP A 206 4.40 -5.19 -15.58
C ASP A 206 3.22 -4.22 -15.37
N VAL A 207 3.43 -2.95 -15.70
CA VAL A 207 2.40 -1.90 -15.59
C VAL A 207 1.41 -1.91 -16.76
N ALA A 208 1.67 -2.73 -17.79
CA ALA A 208 0.82 -2.88 -18.97
C ALA A 208 -0.11 -4.12 -18.92
N ASP A 209 0.06 -5.00 -17.93
CA ASP A 209 -0.80 -6.18 -17.67
C ASP A 209 -2.12 -5.80 -16.98
#